data_AF-A0AAV2QJX4-F1
#
_entry.id   AF-A0AAV2QJX4-F1
#
_cell.length_a   1.000
_cell.length_b   1.000
_cell.length_c   1.000
_cell.angle_alpha   90.00
_cell.angle_beta   90.00
_cell.angle_gamma   90.00
#
_symmetry.space_group_name_H-M   'P 1'
#
loop_
_entity.id
_entity.type
_entity.pdbx_description
1 polymer ?
#
loop_
_entity_poly.entity_id
_entity_poly.type
_entity_poly.pdbx_seq_one_letter_code
_entity_poly.pdbx_strand_id
1 'polypeptide(L)'
;LSNSTVQRRVDGMAANIEETLCNKLKTTKFSLQIDESTLPNNESLLLGYVRYVSDECCKEELLFARKLVTNKTGVAIFHVVKKYFEEKGIQLSNITCLYNRRGTSYDRLPLWLSKFLEKCYPP
;
A
#
# COMPACT_ATOMS: atom_id res chain seq x y z
N LEU A 1 3.41 -33.13 -13.89
CA LEU A 1 4.09 -31.91 -13.40
C LEU A 1 3.57 -31.59 -12.01
N SER A 2 4.44 -31.45 -11.01
CA SER A 2 4.02 -31.27 -9.62
C SER A 2 3.57 -29.83 -9.35
N ASN A 3 2.56 -29.66 -8.52
CA ASN A 3 2.04 -28.36 -8.09
C ASN A 3 3.15 -27.48 -7.45
N SER A 4 4.18 -28.09 -6.88
CA SER A 4 5.32 -27.41 -6.24
C SER A 4 6.26 -26.67 -7.18
N THR A 5 6.33 -27.04 -8.47
CA THR A 5 7.19 -26.34 -9.46
C THR A 5 6.49 -25.16 -10.10
N VAL A 6 5.16 -25.20 -10.23
CA VAL A 6 4.36 -24.06 -10.70
C VAL A 6 4.31 -22.96 -9.64
N GLN A 7 4.03 -23.32 -8.37
CA GLN A 7 3.96 -22.36 -7.26
C GLN A 7 5.28 -21.58 -7.08
N ARG A 8 6.44 -22.25 -7.06
CA ARG A 8 7.75 -21.59 -6.94
C ARG A 8 8.04 -20.60 -8.07
N ARG A 9 7.55 -20.86 -9.28
CA ARG A 9 7.73 -19.95 -10.42
C ARG A 9 6.83 -18.73 -10.31
N VAL A 10 5.58 -18.93 -9.88
CA VAL A 10 4.64 -17.81 -9.63
C VAL A 10 5.16 -16.93 -8.50
N ASP A 11 5.62 -17.52 -7.39
CA ASP A 11 6.16 -16.78 -6.25
C ASP A 11 7.42 -15.99 -6.63
N GLY A 12 8.31 -16.59 -7.44
CA GLY A 12 9.51 -15.91 -7.94
C GLY A 12 9.20 -14.75 -8.88
N MET A 13 8.21 -14.89 -9.77
CA MET A 13 7.78 -13.80 -10.66
C MET A 13 7.06 -12.70 -9.90
N ALA A 14 6.19 -13.04 -8.95
CA ALA A 14 5.50 -12.07 -8.09
C ALA A 14 6.47 -11.28 -7.23
N ALA A 15 7.49 -11.93 -6.64
CA ALA A 15 8.53 -11.26 -5.88
C ALA A 15 9.34 -10.28 -6.75
N ASN A 16 9.68 -10.68 -7.98
CA ASN A 16 10.40 -9.80 -8.92
C ASN A 16 9.57 -8.57 -9.35
N ILE A 17 8.26 -8.76 -9.56
CA ILE A 17 7.34 -7.66 -9.90
C ILE A 17 7.18 -6.71 -8.71
N GLU A 18 6.96 -7.24 -7.50
CA GLU A 18 6.85 -6.43 -6.28
C GLU A 18 8.15 -5.66 -6.02
N GLU A 19 9.31 -6.31 -6.13
CA GLU A 19 10.61 -5.67 -5.94
C GLU A 19 10.86 -4.56 -6.96
N THR A 20 10.51 -4.79 -8.22
CA THR A 20 10.60 -3.78 -9.28
C THR A 20 9.74 -2.55 -8.95
N LEU A 21 8.49 -2.77 -8.56
CA LEU A 21 7.57 -1.70 -8.16
C LEU A 21 8.11 -0.96 -6.92
N CYS A 22 8.51 -1.68 -5.86
CA CYS A 22 9.08 -1.09 -4.66
C CYS A 22 10.31 -0.23 -4.96
N ASN A 23 11.24 -0.73 -5.78
CA ASN A 23 12.44 0.02 -6.16
C ASN A 23 12.11 1.32 -6.88
N LYS A 24 11.07 1.32 -7.72
CA LYS A 24 10.57 2.54 -8.37
C LYS A 24 9.96 3.54 -7.38
N LEU A 25 9.16 3.06 -6.44
CA LEU A 25 8.50 3.90 -5.44
C LEU A 25 9.48 4.55 -4.43
N LYS A 26 10.72 4.04 -4.33
CA LYS A 26 11.77 4.69 -3.52
C LYS A 26 12.18 6.06 -4.05
N THR A 27 12.07 6.29 -5.35
CA THR A 27 12.49 7.53 -6.02
C THR A 27 11.35 8.28 -6.71
N THR A 28 10.15 7.69 -6.77
CA THR A 28 9.00 8.24 -7.47
C THR A 28 7.95 8.74 -6.47
N LYS A 29 7.30 9.86 -6.78
CA LYS A 29 6.13 10.35 -6.05
C LYS A 29 4.87 9.60 -6.49
N PHE A 30 4.01 9.23 -5.55
CA PHE A 30 2.82 8.43 -5.85
C PHE A 30 1.66 8.69 -4.90
N SER A 31 0.45 8.40 -5.38
CA SER A 31 -0.74 8.28 -4.54
C SER A 31 -0.88 6.86 -4.01
N LEU A 32 -1.38 6.72 -2.78
CA LEU A 32 -1.69 5.43 -2.17
C LEU A 32 -3.20 5.32 -1.91
N GLN A 33 -3.85 4.36 -2.53
CA GLN A 33 -5.22 3.99 -2.22
C GLN A 33 -5.21 2.79 -1.28
N ILE A 34 -5.98 2.88 -0.20
CA ILE A 34 -6.18 1.78 0.74
C ILE A 34 -7.60 1.24 0.59
N ASP A 35 -7.72 -0.07 0.50
CA ASP A 35 -9.00 -0.78 0.46
C ASP A 35 -9.03 -1.88 1.54
N GLU A 36 -10.20 -2.11 2.13
CA GLU A 36 -10.42 -3.19 3.11
C GLU A 36 -11.32 -4.24 2.46
N SER A 37 -10.76 -5.42 2.20
CA SER A 37 -11.49 -6.58 1.68
C SER A 37 -11.74 -7.59 2.80
N THR A 38 -12.89 -8.24 2.80
CA THR A 38 -13.23 -9.29 3.79
C THR A 38 -13.10 -10.65 3.12
N LEU A 39 -12.33 -11.56 3.72
CA LEU A 39 -12.17 -12.94 3.30
C LEU A 39 -13.30 -13.84 3.86
N PRO A 40 -13.57 -15.03 3.28
CA PRO A 40 -14.64 -15.96 3.69
C PRO A 40 -14.61 -16.56 5.11
N ASN A 41 -13.95 -15.93 6.07
CA ASN A 41 -13.73 -16.39 7.44
C ASN A 41 -13.73 -15.22 8.44
N ASN A 42 -14.32 -14.08 8.07
CA ASN A 42 -14.25 -12.81 8.79
C ASN A 42 -12.81 -12.26 8.98
N GLU A 43 -11.80 -12.79 8.27
CA GLU A 43 -10.50 -12.13 8.18
C GLU A 43 -10.61 -10.90 7.28
N SER A 44 -9.91 -9.83 7.64
CA SER A 44 -9.82 -8.62 6.82
C SER A 44 -8.45 -8.55 6.14
N LEU A 45 -8.43 -8.19 4.86
CA LEU A 45 -7.24 -7.86 4.09
C LEU A 45 -7.20 -6.35 3.87
N LEU A 46 -6.05 -5.76 4.15
CA LEU A 46 -5.71 -4.42 3.73
C LEU A 46 -5.00 -4.50 2.37
N LEU A 47 -5.61 -3.90 1.36
CA LEU A 47 -5.05 -3.76 0.03
C LEU A 47 -4.49 -2.36 -0.13
N GLY A 48 -3.27 -2.24 -0.62
CA GLY A 48 -2.65 -0.98 -0.98
C GLY A 48 -2.43 -0.91 -2.49
N TYR A 49 -3.02 0.07 -3.16
CA TYR A 49 -2.78 0.35 -4.58
C TYR A 49 -2.00 1.64 -4.72
N VAL A 50 -1.02 1.68 -5.60
CA VAL A 50 -0.28 2.89 -5.91
C VAL A 50 -0.68 3.43 -7.26
N ARG A 51 -0.84 4.75 -7.37
CA ARG A 51 -0.84 5.43 -8.68
C ARG A 51 0.35 6.35 -8.81
N TYR A 52 1.08 6.22 -9.90
CA TYR A 52 2.27 6.99 -10.17
C TYR A 52 2.39 7.26 -11.68
N VAL A 53 3.14 8.28 -12.05
CA VAL A 53 3.42 8.60 -13.46
C VAL A 53 4.69 7.88 -13.90
N SER A 54 4.63 7.22 -15.05
CA SER A 54 5.75 6.52 -15.68
C SER A 54 5.59 6.58 -17.18
N ASP A 55 6.66 6.98 -17.88
CA ASP A 55 6.66 7.05 -19.35
C ASP A 55 5.47 7.88 -19.85
N GLU A 56 5.21 9.02 -19.19
CA GLU A 56 4.10 9.95 -19.47
C GLU A 56 2.69 9.36 -19.27
N CYS A 57 2.58 8.14 -18.73
CA CYS A 57 1.31 7.48 -18.44
C CYS A 57 1.09 7.30 -16.94
N CYS A 58 -0.14 7.54 -16.47
CA CYS A 58 -0.56 7.19 -15.13
C CYS A 58 -0.76 5.67 -15.02
N LYS A 59 0.03 5.02 -14.16
CA LYS A 59 -0.08 3.58 -13.87
C LYS A 59 -0.72 3.39 -12.50
N GLU A 60 -1.62 2.40 -12.39
CA GLU A 60 -2.18 1.93 -11.13
C GLU A 60 -1.78 0.46 -10.93
N GLU A 61 -1.18 0.14 -9.79
CA GLU A 61 -0.72 -1.22 -9.47
C GLU A 61 -1.01 -1.59 -8.02
N LEU A 62 -1.32 -2.86 -7.78
CA LEU A 62 -1.43 -3.40 -6.42
C LEU A 62 -0.03 -3.50 -5.80
N LEU A 63 0.20 -2.73 -4.75
CA LEU A 63 1.46 -2.72 -4.01
C LEU A 63 1.53 -3.86 -2.99
N PHE A 64 0.49 -4.02 -2.17
CA PHE A 64 0.46 -5.08 -1.16
C PHE A 64 -0.95 -5.55 -0.85
N ALA A 65 -1.04 -6.79 -0.36
CA ALA A 65 -2.19 -7.35 0.32
C ALA A 65 -1.73 -7.94 1.66
N ARG A 66 -2.15 -7.34 2.78
CA ARG A 66 -1.73 -7.80 4.13
C ARG A 66 -2.95 -8.07 5.01
N LYS A 67 -2.86 -9.11 5.84
CA LYS A 67 -3.89 -9.40 6.85
C LYS A 67 -3.99 -8.25 7.86
N LEU A 68 -5.21 -7.84 8.15
CA LEU A 68 -5.55 -6.86 9.19
C LEU A 68 -6.16 -7.62 10.38
N VAL A 69 -5.37 -7.78 11.44
CA VAL A 69 -5.78 -8.53 12.62
C VAL A 69 -6.70 -7.65 13.47
N THR A 70 -8.01 -7.92 13.33
CA THR A 70 -9.16 -7.61 14.22
C THR A 70 -9.49 -6.17 14.60
N ASN A 71 -8.62 -5.18 14.42
CA ASN A 71 -8.94 -3.78 14.70
C ASN A 71 -8.99 -2.94 13.42
N LYS A 72 -10.21 -2.63 12.95
CA LYS A 72 -10.49 -1.74 11.80
C LYS A 72 -10.24 -0.26 12.10
N THR A 73 -9.31 0.03 13.00
CA THR A 73 -8.99 1.41 13.39
C THR A 73 -7.97 1.98 12.40
N GLY A 74 -8.07 3.28 12.11
CA GLY A 74 -7.09 3.97 11.25
C GLY A 74 -5.65 3.82 11.74
N VAL A 75 -5.45 3.64 13.06
CA VAL A 75 -4.15 3.39 13.68
C VAL A 75 -3.57 2.03 13.26
N ALA A 76 -4.38 0.97 13.21
CA ALA A 76 -3.91 -0.35 12.78
C ALA A 76 -3.51 -0.33 11.30
N ILE A 77 -4.32 0.32 10.45
CA ILE A 77 -4.03 0.54 9.02
C ILE A 77 -2.69 1.25 8.84
N PHE A 78 -2.47 2.35 9.58
CA PHE A 78 -1.21 3.09 9.51
C PHE A 78 0.00 2.22 9.88
N HIS A 79 -0.09 1.42 10.95
CA HIS A 79 1.01 0.54 11.34
C HIS A 79 1.32 -0.50 10.27
N VAL A 80 0.31 -1.06 9.61
CA VAL A 80 0.51 -2.01 8.49
C VAL A 80 1.23 -1.33 7.33
N VAL A 81 0.80 -0.13 6.94
CA VAL A 81 1.44 0.65 5.86
C VAL A 81 2.88 1.03 6.22
N LYS A 82 3.09 1.61 7.41
CA LYS A 82 4.41 2.03 7.90
C LYS A 82 5.37 0.85 7.93
N LYS A 83 4.95 -0.29 8.50
CA LYS A 83 5.76 -1.51 8.56
C LYS A 83 6.12 -2.02 7.17
N TYR A 84 5.16 -2.06 6.23
CA TYR A 84 5.45 -2.45 4.85
C TYR A 84 6.50 -1.54 4.19
N PHE A 85 6.36 -0.23 4.38
CA PHE A 85 7.28 0.75 3.78
C PHE A 85 8.68 0.66 4.38
N GLU A 86 8.79 0.45 5.70
CA GLU A 86 10.06 0.20 6.38
C GLU A 86 10.72 -1.09 5.87
N GLU A 87 9.97 -2.19 5.74
CA GLU A 87 10.45 -3.47 5.20
C GLU A 87 10.97 -3.34 3.77
N LYS A 88 10.33 -2.50 2.94
CA LYS A 88 10.70 -2.30 1.53
C LYS A 88 11.66 -1.13 1.31
N GLY A 89 12.01 -0.38 2.35
CA GLY A 89 12.85 0.83 2.27
C GLY A 89 12.21 1.97 1.47
N ILE A 90 10.88 2.04 1.43
CA ILE A 90 10.14 3.10 0.74
C ILE A 90 9.93 4.27 1.71
N GLN A 91 10.29 5.48 1.28
CA GLN A 91 10.10 6.67 2.10
C GLN A 91 8.63 7.08 2.10
N LEU A 92 8.09 7.29 3.30
CA LEU A 92 6.72 7.79 3.49
C LEU A 92 6.51 9.17 2.84
N SER A 93 7.54 10.00 2.77
CA SER A 93 7.52 11.30 2.07
C SER A 93 7.26 11.20 0.57
N ASN A 94 7.34 10.01 -0.04
CA ASN A 94 7.00 9.80 -1.45
C ASN A 94 5.50 9.68 -1.71
N ILE A 95 4.70 9.51 -0.65
CA ILE A 95 3.24 9.54 -0.75
C ILE A 95 2.80 11.00 -0.93
N THR A 96 2.15 11.31 -2.05
CA THR A 96 1.58 12.64 -2.34
C THR A 96 0.14 12.75 -1.87
N CYS A 97 -0.63 11.67 -1.98
CA CYS A 97 -1.97 11.60 -1.43
C CYS A 97 -2.32 10.18 -0.99
N LEU A 98 -3.23 10.10 -0.02
CA LEU A 98 -3.73 8.86 0.53
C LEU A 98 -5.26 8.91 0.60
N TYR A 99 -5.95 7.88 0.11
CA TYR A 99 -7.41 7.83 0.12
C TYR A 99 -7.96 6.40 0.26
N ASN A 100 -9.22 6.29 0.68
CA ASN A 100 -9.94 5.02 0.82
C ASN A 100 -11.06 4.94 -0.23
N ARG A 101 -11.24 3.75 -0.84
CA ARG A 101 -12.25 3.47 -1.88
C ARG A 101 -13.70 3.76 -1.46
N ARG A 102 -14.00 3.86 -0.16
CA ARG A 102 -15.37 4.18 0.30
C ARG A 102 -15.87 5.59 -0.02
N GLY A 103 -15.11 6.44 -0.71
CA GLY A 103 -15.64 7.63 -1.38
C GLY A 103 -16.27 8.68 -0.45
N THR A 104 -16.14 8.54 0.87
CA THR A 104 -16.43 9.64 1.78
C THR A 104 -15.28 10.63 1.60
N SER A 105 -15.57 11.77 0.95
CA SER A 105 -14.74 12.96 1.09
C SER A 105 -14.58 13.20 2.58
N TYR A 106 -13.42 12.87 3.12
CA TYR A 106 -13.11 13.23 4.47
C TYR A 106 -12.78 14.72 4.43
N ASP A 107 -13.80 15.56 4.68
CA ASP A 107 -13.64 16.99 5.01
C ASP A 107 -12.75 17.21 6.25
N ARG A 108 -12.27 16.13 6.86
CA ARG A 108 -11.10 16.10 7.74
C ARG A 108 -10.27 14.89 7.38
N LEU A 109 -9.13 15.11 6.73
CA LEU A 109 -8.06 14.11 6.60
C LEU A 109 -8.03 13.27 7.89
N PRO A 110 -8.12 11.92 7.85
CA PRO A 110 -8.10 11.10 9.06
C PRO A 110 -6.95 11.57 9.96
N LEU A 111 -7.17 11.74 11.26
CA LEU A 111 -6.20 12.36 12.21
C LEU A 111 -4.76 11.80 12.11
N TRP A 112 -4.62 10.57 11.64
CA TRP A 112 -3.32 9.96 11.39
C TRP A 112 -2.66 10.44 10.08
N LEU A 113 -3.42 10.77 9.03
CA LEU A 113 -2.96 11.37 7.78
C LEU A 113 -2.50 12.82 8.00
N SER A 114 -3.18 13.59 8.86
CA SER A 114 -2.68 14.92 9.25
C SER A 114 -1.37 14.81 10.04
N LYS A 115 -1.29 13.92 11.04
CA LYS A 115 -0.04 13.63 11.77
C LYS A 115 1.07 13.07 10.88
N PHE A 116 0.71 12.30 9.85
CA PHE A 116 1.63 11.78 8.85
C PHE A 116 2.21 12.88 7.98
N LEU A 117 1.36 13.78 7.48
CA LEU A 117 1.77 14.93 6.68
C LEU A 117 2.61 15.91 7.50
N GLU A 118 2.23 16.21 8.74
CA GLU A 118 3.03 17.01 9.68
C GLU A 118 4.44 16.42 9.91
N LYS A 119 4.55 15.08 9.95
CA LYS A 119 5.83 14.40 10.13
C LYS A 119 6.67 14.35 8.84
N CYS A 120 6.04 14.26 7.68
CA CYS A 120 6.73 14.18 6.38
C CYS A 120 7.08 15.56 5.81
N TYR A 121 6.31 16.59 6.17
CA TYR A 121 6.46 17.99 5.75
C TYR A 121 6.36 18.90 6.98
N PRO A 122 7.37 18.91 7.87
CA PRO A 122 7.43 19.91 8.92
C PRO A 122 7.56 21.32 8.30
N PRO A 123 7.06 22.38 8.96
CA PRO A 123 7.14 23.76 8.47
C PRO A 123 8.57 24.27 8.28
#